data_AF-A0A950W5E9-F1
#
_entry.id   AF-A0A950W5E9-F1
#
_cell.length_a   1.000
_cell.length_b   1.000
_cell.length_c   1.000
_cell.angle_alpha   90.00
_cell.angle_beta   90.00
_cell.angle_gamma   90.00
#
_symmetry.space_group_name_H-M   'P 1'
#
loop_
_entity.id
_entity.type
_entity.pdbx_description
1 polymer ?
#
loop_
_entity_poly.entity_id
_entity_poly.type
_entity_poly.pdbx_seq_one_letter_code
_entity_poly.pdbx_strand_id
1 'polypeptide(L)'
;VGLLTMSEMVSRAAALAAVVGDLPLIADADTGYGNPINVRRTIREYEHAGVAGVHIEDQVWPKKCGHMEGKQVIPMQEMIQKVRAAVDARQDPDFVIIARTDSNAVYGLEDALQRGQAYREAGADVIFIEAPRSIAELQAIVQAFPDVPLLFNWANSSKTPPLSLEEIRGLGFKLVIMPVSLLFAATHSMLQLLELLKQGQVPTAFESQMVTFAQFTDQIGLPEIQALERRYGVNS
;
A
#
# COMPACT_ATOMS: atom_id res chain seq x y z
N VAL A 1 10.07 -4.28 -8.41
CA VAL A 1 11.41 -3.71 -8.61
C VAL A 1 11.26 -2.20 -8.56
N GLY A 2 12.12 -1.49 -7.85
CA GLY A 2 12.08 -0.04 -7.63
C GLY A 2 12.46 0.74 -8.88
N LEU A 3 11.57 0.72 -9.87
CA LEU A 3 11.67 1.53 -11.09
C LEU A 3 10.78 2.77 -11.01
N LEU A 4 9.73 2.72 -10.19
CA LEU A 4 8.77 3.82 -10.02
C LEU A 4 9.41 4.95 -9.23
N THR A 5 9.31 6.15 -9.78
CA THR A 5 9.80 7.37 -9.14
C THR A 5 8.76 7.96 -8.19
N MET A 6 9.21 8.82 -7.27
CA MET A 6 8.33 9.59 -6.38
C MET A 6 7.22 10.30 -7.16
N SER A 7 7.57 11.00 -8.25
CA SER A 7 6.61 11.79 -9.02
C SER A 7 5.51 10.93 -9.65
N GLU A 8 5.85 9.73 -10.12
CA GLU A 8 4.86 8.80 -10.66
C GLU A 8 3.91 8.31 -9.57
N MET A 9 4.46 7.95 -8.41
CA MET A 9 3.67 7.45 -7.28
C MET A 9 2.75 8.52 -6.69
N VAL A 10 3.28 9.74 -6.46
CA VAL A 10 2.48 10.90 -6.00
C VAL A 10 1.38 11.25 -7.00
N SER A 11 1.69 11.27 -8.30
CA SER A 11 0.68 11.55 -9.34
C SER A 11 -0.46 10.54 -9.32
N ARG A 12 -0.16 9.25 -9.11
CA ARG A 12 -1.19 8.21 -8.98
C ARG A 12 -1.97 8.34 -7.69
N ALA A 13 -1.29 8.62 -6.57
CA ALA A 13 -1.94 8.81 -5.28
C ALA A 13 -2.89 10.01 -5.30
N ALA A 14 -2.49 11.13 -5.91
CA ALA A 14 -3.33 12.32 -6.07
C ALA A 14 -4.61 12.03 -6.87
N ALA A 15 -4.49 11.29 -7.97
CA ALA A 15 -5.64 10.89 -8.79
C ALA A 15 -6.62 10.00 -8.00
N LEU A 16 -6.11 9.11 -7.14
CA LEU A 16 -6.94 8.26 -6.28
C LEU A 16 -7.58 9.06 -5.14
N ALA A 17 -6.80 9.88 -4.43
CA ALA A 17 -7.27 10.72 -3.33
C ALA A 17 -8.42 11.64 -3.78
N ALA A 18 -8.31 12.23 -4.98
CA ALA A 18 -9.35 13.10 -5.53
C ALA A 18 -10.70 12.39 -5.78
N VAL A 19 -10.72 11.06 -5.96
CA VAL A 19 -11.95 10.30 -6.28
C VAL A 19 -12.49 9.50 -5.09
N VAL A 20 -11.64 9.08 -4.15
CA VAL A 20 -12.09 8.31 -2.98
C VAL A 20 -12.74 9.17 -1.89
N GLY A 21 -12.66 10.50 -2.01
CA GLY A 21 -13.31 11.45 -1.11
C GLY A 21 -12.80 11.34 0.32
N ASP A 22 -13.72 11.20 1.29
CA ASP A 22 -13.38 11.15 2.72
C ASP A 22 -12.78 9.80 3.17
N LEU A 23 -12.64 8.82 2.27
CA LEU A 23 -12.01 7.55 2.60
C LEU A 23 -10.48 7.72 2.74
N PRO A 24 -9.89 7.45 3.93
CA PRO A 24 -8.45 7.63 4.11
C PRO A 24 -7.63 6.73 3.19
N LEU A 25 -6.81 7.35 2.34
CA LEU A 25 -5.89 6.65 1.46
C LEU A 25 -4.53 6.46 2.14
N ILE A 26 -4.07 5.21 2.26
CA ILE A 26 -2.69 4.88 2.63
C ILE A 26 -1.91 4.51 1.38
N ALA A 27 -0.72 5.07 1.19
CA ALA A 27 0.10 4.83 -0.01
C ALA A 27 1.50 4.27 0.29
N ASP A 28 2.01 3.44 -0.63
CA ASP A 28 3.41 2.98 -0.63
C ASP A 28 4.30 4.15 -1.07
N ALA A 29 5.30 4.49 -0.24
CA ALA A 29 6.33 5.48 -0.55
C ALA A 29 7.72 4.86 -0.73
N ASP A 30 7.77 3.55 -1.01
CA ASP A 30 8.99 2.77 -1.21
C ASP A 30 10.00 3.03 -0.07
N THR A 31 11.23 3.41 -0.42
CA THR A 31 12.32 3.72 0.52
C THR A 31 12.41 5.21 0.86
N GLY A 32 11.37 5.98 0.49
CA GLY A 32 11.32 7.44 0.56
C GLY A 32 12.14 8.16 -0.53
N TYR A 33 12.50 7.45 -1.60
CA TYR A 33 13.12 7.96 -2.83
C TYR A 33 14.45 8.71 -2.65
N GLY A 34 15.23 8.34 -1.63
CA GLY A 34 16.59 8.85 -1.42
C GLY A 34 17.03 8.82 0.03
N ASN A 35 17.72 9.88 0.47
CA ASN A 35 18.19 10.06 1.85
C ASN A 35 17.10 10.76 2.70
N PRO A 36 17.34 11.07 3.99
CA PRO A 36 16.36 11.75 4.84
C PRO A 36 15.81 13.07 4.27
N ILE A 37 16.60 13.85 3.52
CA ILE A 37 16.14 15.09 2.89
C ILE A 37 15.14 14.80 1.76
N ASN A 38 15.36 13.73 0.99
CA ASN A 38 14.40 13.26 0.00
C ASN A 38 13.10 12.80 0.67
N VAL A 39 13.20 12.06 1.79
CA VAL A 39 12.03 11.62 2.57
C VAL A 39 11.18 12.81 3.00
N ARG A 40 11.79 13.91 3.47
CA ARG A 40 11.04 15.12 3.83
C ARG A 40 10.20 15.65 2.67
N ARG A 41 10.79 15.71 1.47
CA ARG A 41 10.07 16.12 0.27
C ARG A 41 8.95 15.13 -0.04
N THR A 42 9.25 13.83 -0.02
CA THR A 42 8.27 12.76 -0.25
C THR A 42 7.04 12.91 0.65
N ILE A 43 7.21 13.07 1.96
CA ILE A 43 6.07 13.24 2.88
C ILE A 43 5.21 14.44 2.49
N ARG A 44 5.81 15.60 2.25
CA ARG A 44 5.08 16.82 1.86
C ARG A 44 4.31 16.65 0.55
N GLU A 45 4.89 15.96 -0.44
CA GLU A 45 4.24 15.75 -1.73
C GLU A 45 3.06 14.77 -1.63
N TYR A 46 3.19 13.69 -0.84
CA TYR A 46 2.08 12.76 -0.60
C TYR A 46 0.95 13.40 0.22
N GLU A 47 1.31 14.18 1.24
CA GLU A 47 0.35 14.90 2.06
C GLU A 47 -0.40 15.96 1.24
N HIS A 48 0.30 16.76 0.42
CA HIS A 48 -0.32 17.68 -0.53
C HIS A 48 -1.20 16.97 -1.58
N ALA A 49 -0.90 15.72 -1.92
CA ALA A 49 -1.72 14.93 -2.82
C ALA A 49 -3.03 14.44 -2.17
N GLY A 50 -3.27 14.71 -0.89
CA GLY A 50 -4.49 14.32 -0.17
C GLY A 50 -4.45 12.89 0.37
N VAL A 51 -3.25 12.30 0.51
CA VAL A 51 -3.06 10.99 1.12
C VAL A 51 -3.16 11.12 2.64
N ALA A 52 -3.76 10.15 3.33
CA ALA A 52 -3.92 10.16 4.79
C ALA A 52 -2.72 9.56 5.53
N GLY A 53 -1.88 8.79 4.84
CA GLY A 53 -0.64 8.27 5.41
C GLY A 53 0.18 7.48 4.41
N VAL A 54 1.44 7.23 4.75
CA VAL A 54 2.35 6.48 3.89
C VAL A 54 3.11 5.43 4.67
N HIS A 55 3.53 4.37 3.98
CA HIS A 55 4.57 3.49 4.49
C HIS A 55 5.90 3.67 3.77
N ILE A 56 6.98 3.80 4.55
CA ILE A 56 8.37 3.84 4.08
C ILE A 56 9.15 2.62 4.57
N GLU A 57 10.02 2.07 3.74
CA GLU A 57 10.71 0.81 3.99
C GLU A 57 12.24 0.92 4.04
N ASP A 58 12.87 0.00 4.75
CA ASP A 58 14.31 -0.03 4.99
C ASP A 58 15.12 -0.80 3.93
N GLN A 59 14.54 -1.06 2.76
CA GLN A 59 15.26 -1.70 1.67
C GLN A 59 16.34 -0.78 1.07
N VAL A 60 17.40 -1.38 0.55
CA VAL A 60 18.35 -0.70 -0.34
C VAL A 60 17.66 -0.37 -1.66
N TRP A 61 17.86 0.84 -2.18
CA TRP A 61 17.35 1.23 -3.49
C TRP A 61 18.24 0.70 -4.64
N PRO A 62 17.70 0.17 -5.75
CA PRO A 62 16.27 -0.01 -6.03
C PRO A 62 15.65 -1.19 -5.24
N LYS A 63 14.48 -0.93 -4.63
CA LYS A 63 13.78 -1.93 -3.82
C LYS A 63 13.24 -3.12 -4.62
N LYS A 64 12.92 -4.20 -3.94
CA LYS A 64 12.18 -5.35 -4.49
C LYS A 64 10.86 -5.51 -3.76
N CYS A 65 9.95 -6.30 -4.34
CA CYS A 65 8.72 -6.64 -3.62
C CYS A 65 9.08 -7.48 -2.38
N GLY A 66 8.39 -7.23 -1.25
CA GLY A 66 8.66 -7.91 0.03
C GLY A 66 8.62 -9.44 -0.03
N HIS A 67 7.93 -10.00 -1.02
CA HIS A 67 7.82 -11.44 -1.22
C HIS A 67 8.84 -12.02 -2.21
N MET A 68 9.69 -11.20 -2.84
CA MET A 68 10.78 -11.64 -3.72
C MET A 68 12.03 -12.04 -2.92
N GLU A 69 12.94 -12.78 -3.56
CA GLU A 69 14.26 -13.12 -3.01
C GLU A 69 15.32 -12.06 -3.30
N GLY A 70 16.43 -12.12 -2.54
CA GLY A 70 17.58 -11.23 -2.71
C GLY A 70 17.28 -9.78 -2.35
N LYS A 71 16.49 -9.57 -1.28
CA LYS A 71 16.31 -8.27 -0.63
C LYS A 71 17.55 -7.91 0.17
N GLN A 72 17.80 -6.62 0.28
CA GLN A 72 18.84 -6.05 1.14
C GLN A 72 18.22 -4.89 1.90
N VAL A 73 18.64 -4.69 3.13
CA VAL A 73 18.18 -3.57 3.96
C VAL A 73 19.35 -2.67 4.35
N ILE A 74 19.08 -1.37 4.46
CA ILE A 74 20.06 -0.37 4.91
C ILE A 74 20.41 -0.57 6.39
N PRO A 75 21.51 0.02 6.88
CA PRO A 75 21.79 0.07 8.30
C PRO A 75 20.61 0.67 9.07
N MET A 76 20.26 0.08 10.21
CA MET A 76 19.13 0.52 11.05
C MET A 76 19.22 2.02 11.39
N GLN A 77 20.41 2.54 11.66
CA GLN A 77 20.63 3.96 11.95
C GLN A 77 20.25 4.89 10.80
N GLU A 78 20.44 4.46 9.55
CA GLU A 78 20.01 5.26 8.40
C GLU A 78 18.48 5.31 8.32
N MET A 79 17.80 4.18 8.50
CA MET A 79 16.33 4.15 8.49
C MET A 79 15.73 4.96 9.65
N ILE A 80 16.34 4.93 10.84
CA ILE A 80 15.92 5.77 11.98
C ILE A 80 15.89 7.25 11.57
N GLN A 81 16.93 7.74 10.87
CA GLN A 81 16.96 9.13 10.41
C GLN A 81 15.91 9.42 9.34
N LYS A 82 15.60 8.46 8.47
CA LYS A 82 14.51 8.58 7.49
C LYS A 82 13.14 8.69 8.18
N VAL A 83 12.87 7.85 9.18
CA VAL A 83 11.63 7.91 9.97
C VAL A 83 11.50 9.25 10.68
N ARG A 84 12.56 9.71 11.38
CA ARG A 84 12.57 11.04 12.03
C ARG A 84 12.30 12.17 11.04
N ALA A 85 12.93 12.12 9.87
CA ALA A 85 12.72 13.11 8.82
C ALA A 85 11.29 13.07 8.26
N ALA A 86 10.67 11.90 8.19
CA ALA A 86 9.27 11.78 7.79
C ALA A 86 8.33 12.44 8.80
N VAL A 87 8.50 12.11 10.09
CA VAL A 87 7.72 12.66 11.20
C VAL A 87 7.88 14.18 11.29
N ASP A 88 9.11 14.70 11.14
CA ASP A 88 9.39 16.15 11.16
C ASP A 88 8.91 16.90 9.90
N ALA A 89 8.64 16.20 8.80
CA ALA A 89 8.17 16.82 7.57
C ALA A 89 6.66 16.97 7.47
N ARG A 90 5.92 16.10 8.18
CA ARG A 90 4.46 16.08 8.28
C ARG A 90 3.91 17.43 8.74
N GLN A 91 2.87 17.94 8.09
CA GLN A 91 2.21 19.20 8.49
C GLN A 91 0.92 18.94 9.28
N ASP A 92 0.11 18.00 8.82
CA ASP A 92 -1.11 17.53 9.45
C ASP A 92 -0.74 16.53 10.56
N PRO A 93 -1.04 16.80 11.85
CA PRO A 93 -0.75 15.88 12.94
C PRO A 93 -1.42 14.50 12.78
N ASP A 94 -2.50 14.40 11.99
CA ASP A 94 -3.23 13.15 11.77
C ASP A 94 -2.66 12.31 10.60
N PHE A 95 -1.71 12.84 9.81
CA PHE A 95 -1.09 12.10 8.72
C PHE A 95 -0.22 10.94 9.23
N VAL A 96 -0.54 9.71 8.86
CA VAL A 96 0.06 8.51 9.48
C VAL A 96 1.40 8.14 8.83
N ILE A 97 2.45 8.00 9.63
CA ILE A 97 3.75 7.46 9.21
C ILE A 97 3.88 6.00 9.62
N ILE A 98 3.89 5.10 8.64
CA ILE A 98 4.06 3.66 8.82
C ILE A 98 5.51 3.28 8.51
N ALA A 99 6.24 2.74 9.48
CA ALA A 99 7.60 2.25 9.25
C ALA A 99 7.59 0.75 8.93
N ARG A 100 8.02 0.42 7.72
CA ARG A 100 8.14 -0.96 7.23
C ARG A 100 9.58 -1.45 7.36
N THR A 101 9.74 -2.68 7.84
CA THR A 101 11.03 -3.41 7.78
C THR A 101 10.89 -4.67 6.93
N ASP A 102 11.82 -4.83 5.99
CA ASP A 102 11.96 -6.04 5.19
C ASP A 102 13.00 -7.01 5.76
N SER A 103 13.57 -6.67 6.91
CA SER A 103 14.74 -7.36 7.48
C SER A 103 14.45 -8.77 7.98
N ASN A 104 13.19 -9.13 8.27
CA ASN A 104 12.84 -10.50 8.68
C ASN A 104 13.27 -11.53 7.62
N ALA A 105 13.15 -11.19 6.33
CA ALA A 105 13.59 -12.05 5.24
C ALA A 105 15.13 -12.11 5.09
N VAL A 106 15.86 -11.14 5.64
CA VAL A 106 17.31 -10.96 5.43
C VAL A 106 18.11 -11.43 6.65
N TYR A 107 17.75 -10.96 7.83
CA TYR A 107 18.45 -11.18 9.10
C TYR A 107 17.61 -11.92 10.16
N GLY A 108 16.34 -12.21 9.86
CA GLY A 108 15.44 -12.95 10.75
C GLY A 108 14.60 -12.06 11.67
N LEU A 109 13.68 -12.68 12.41
CA LEU A 109 12.66 -11.98 13.17
C LEU A 109 13.25 -11.07 14.25
N GLU A 110 14.28 -11.52 14.97
CA GLU A 110 14.86 -10.74 16.08
C GLU A 110 15.38 -9.37 15.61
N ASP A 111 16.11 -9.32 14.49
CA ASP A 111 16.57 -8.06 13.88
C ASP A 111 15.37 -7.19 13.44
N ALA A 112 14.33 -7.80 12.88
CA ALA A 112 13.12 -7.07 12.48
C ALA A 112 12.37 -6.46 13.66
N LEU A 113 12.30 -7.16 14.80
CA LEU A 113 11.72 -6.64 16.04
C LEU A 113 12.55 -5.48 16.60
N GLN A 114 13.88 -5.63 16.66
CA GLN A 114 14.77 -4.56 17.12
C GLN A 114 14.63 -3.29 16.26
N ARG A 115 14.59 -3.46 14.93
CA ARG A 115 14.33 -2.35 13.99
C ARG A 115 12.96 -1.73 14.19
N GLY A 116 11.92 -2.53 14.31
CA GLY A 116 10.56 -2.03 14.57
C GLY A 116 10.48 -1.18 15.84
N GLN A 117 11.16 -1.59 16.93
CA GLN A 117 11.24 -0.79 18.15
C GLN A 117 11.97 0.54 17.91
N ALA A 118 13.13 0.49 17.26
CA ALA A 118 13.89 1.69 16.96
C ALA A 118 13.13 2.65 16.02
N TYR A 119 12.33 2.14 15.10
CA TYR A 119 11.49 2.95 14.22
C TYR A 119 10.30 3.55 14.98
N ARG A 120 9.73 2.82 15.95
CA ARG A 120 8.72 3.37 16.86
C ARG A 120 9.30 4.49 17.72
N GLU A 121 10.47 4.28 18.32
CA GLU A 121 11.20 5.31 19.10
C GLU A 121 11.56 6.54 18.25
N ALA A 122 11.78 6.34 16.94
CA ALA A 122 12.01 7.41 15.98
C ALA A 122 10.74 8.23 15.64
N GLY A 123 9.56 7.77 16.09
CA GLY A 123 8.29 8.48 15.96
C GLY A 123 7.31 7.87 14.96
N ALA A 124 7.56 6.69 14.38
CA ALA A 124 6.60 6.02 13.51
C ALA A 124 5.30 5.70 14.25
N ASP A 125 4.16 5.97 13.64
CA ASP A 125 2.82 5.78 14.22
C ASP A 125 2.39 4.31 14.17
N VAL A 126 2.80 3.59 13.11
CA VAL A 126 2.46 2.19 12.86
C VAL A 126 3.72 1.43 12.48
N ILE A 127 3.85 0.19 12.94
CA ILE A 127 4.94 -0.71 12.55
C ILE A 127 4.42 -1.79 11.60
N PHE A 128 5.19 -2.03 10.53
CA PHE A 128 4.92 -3.04 9.53
C PHE A 128 6.14 -3.97 9.41
N ILE A 129 6.08 -5.14 10.03
CA ILE A 129 7.07 -6.21 9.85
C ILE A 129 6.66 -7.05 8.63
N GLU A 130 7.46 -7.02 7.56
CA GLU A 130 7.15 -7.74 6.32
C GLU A 130 7.52 -9.23 6.37
N ALA A 131 6.74 -10.04 5.65
CA ALA A 131 6.93 -11.46 5.40
C ALA A 131 7.13 -12.34 6.67
N PRO A 132 6.29 -12.21 7.71
CA PRO A 132 6.26 -13.17 8.81
C PRO A 132 5.88 -14.56 8.27
N ARG A 133 6.64 -15.58 8.66
CA ARG A 133 6.63 -16.92 8.03
C ARG A 133 5.73 -17.92 8.73
N SER A 134 5.23 -17.58 9.93
CA SER A 134 4.39 -18.48 10.72
C SER A 134 3.49 -17.70 11.69
N ILE A 135 2.47 -18.38 12.21
CA ILE A 135 1.62 -17.83 13.28
C ILE A 135 2.45 -17.50 14.54
N ALA A 136 3.47 -18.29 14.85
CA ALA A 136 4.35 -18.02 15.98
C ALA A 136 5.13 -16.70 15.81
N GLU A 137 5.62 -16.41 14.59
CA GLU A 137 6.25 -15.11 14.30
C GLU A 137 5.24 -13.97 14.45
N LEU A 138 4.01 -14.13 13.95
CA LEU A 138 2.95 -13.13 14.10
C LEU A 138 2.62 -12.84 15.57
N GLN A 139 2.52 -13.89 16.39
CA GLN A 139 2.31 -13.74 17.84
C GLN A 139 3.48 -13.02 18.50
N ALA A 140 4.71 -13.37 18.16
CA ALA A 140 5.90 -12.70 18.68
C ALA A 140 5.97 -11.22 18.28
N ILE A 141 5.57 -10.88 17.04
CA ILE A 141 5.46 -9.49 16.59
C ILE A 141 4.45 -8.73 17.45
N VAL A 142 3.24 -9.25 17.62
CA VAL A 142 2.23 -8.57 18.46
C VAL A 142 2.72 -8.40 19.89
N GLN A 143 3.32 -9.44 20.48
CA GLN A 143 3.84 -9.39 21.85
C GLN A 143 4.94 -8.35 22.03
N ALA A 144 5.77 -8.12 21.00
CA ALA A 144 6.80 -7.10 21.03
C ALA A 144 6.22 -5.66 20.99
N PHE A 145 5.03 -5.48 20.42
CA PHE A 145 4.44 -4.16 20.17
C PHE A 145 3.02 -4.04 20.79
N PRO A 146 2.86 -4.18 22.12
CA PRO A 146 1.54 -4.22 22.75
C PRO A 146 0.74 -2.92 22.61
N ASP A 147 1.42 -1.78 22.55
CA ASP A 147 0.81 -0.44 22.53
C ASP A 147 1.00 0.30 21.19
N VAL A 148 1.36 -0.43 20.13
CA VAL A 148 1.62 0.15 18.80
C VAL A 148 0.72 -0.51 17.77
N PRO A 149 -0.03 0.26 16.96
CA PRO A 149 -0.77 -0.31 15.84
C PRO A 149 0.17 -1.06 14.89
N LEU A 150 -0.20 -2.29 14.56
CA LEU A 150 0.51 -3.12 13.60
C LEU A 150 -0.28 -3.28 12.31
N LEU A 151 0.43 -3.22 11.19
CA LEU A 151 -0.10 -3.47 9.86
C LEU A 151 0.26 -4.88 9.39
N PHE A 152 -0.76 -5.64 8.99
CA PHE A 152 -0.63 -6.95 8.37
C PHE A 152 -0.74 -6.85 6.84
N ASN A 153 0.28 -7.30 6.12
CA ASN A 153 0.24 -7.37 4.66
C ASN A 153 -0.31 -8.72 4.21
N TRP A 154 -1.57 -8.74 3.81
CA TRP A 154 -2.22 -9.93 3.26
C TRP A 154 -1.83 -10.07 1.78
N ALA A 155 -0.84 -10.92 1.53
CA ALA A 155 -0.33 -11.16 0.20
C ALA A 155 -0.68 -12.57 -0.30
N ASN A 156 -1.04 -12.69 -1.58
CA ASN A 156 -1.30 -13.96 -2.28
C ASN A 156 -0.04 -14.81 -2.51
N SER A 157 0.95 -14.76 -1.62
CA SER A 157 2.19 -15.52 -1.71
C SER A 157 2.20 -16.68 -0.73
N SER A 158 3.04 -17.68 -0.97
CA SER A 158 3.28 -18.79 -0.04
C SER A 158 3.99 -18.39 1.26
N LYS A 159 4.46 -17.15 1.40
CA LYS A 159 5.28 -16.71 2.54
C LYS A 159 4.48 -16.24 3.75
N THR A 160 3.26 -15.75 3.54
CA THR A 160 2.38 -15.27 4.62
C THR A 160 1.27 -16.29 4.84
N PRO A 161 0.98 -16.70 6.10
CA PRO A 161 -0.13 -17.59 6.39
C PRO A 161 -1.47 -17.00 5.88
N PRO A 162 -2.33 -17.78 5.20
CA PRO A 162 -3.60 -17.29 4.66
C PRO A 162 -4.65 -17.17 5.76
N LEU A 163 -4.47 -16.21 6.66
CA LEU A 163 -5.37 -15.95 7.78
C LEU A 163 -6.61 -15.18 7.33
N SER A 164 -7.74 -15.47 7.97
CA SER A 164 -8.95 -14.67 7.91
C SER A 164 -8.80 -13.34 8.64
N LEU A 165 -9.66 -12.36 8.32
CA LEU A 165 -9.67 -11.07 9.02
C LEU A 165 -9.99 -11.22 10.52
N GLU A 166 -10.77 -12.24 10.91
CA GLU A 166 -11.08 -12.53 12.31
C GLU A 166 -9.85 -13.04 13.05
N GLU A 167 -9.09 -13.97 12.46
CA GLU A 167 -7.82 -14.45 13.03
C GLU A 167 -6.79 -13.32 13.15
N ILE A 168 -6.66 -12.48 12.11
CA ILE A 168 -5.73 -11.33 12.12
C ILE A 168 -6.11 -10.33 13.22
N ARG A 169 -7.41 -10.03 13.36
CA ARG A 169 -7.92 -9.18 14.43
C ARG A 169 -7.70 -9.80 15.81
N GLY A 170 -7.96 -11.10 15.95
CA GLY A 170 -7.78 -11.87 17.18
C GLY A 170 -6.32 -11.93 17.63
N LEU A 171 -5.38 -11.91 16.69
CA LEU A 171 -3.95 -11.80 16.98
C LEU A 171 -3.58 -10.42 17.54
N GLY A 172 -4.28 -9.34 17.15
CA GLY A 172 -4.05 -7.99 17.68
C GLY A 172 -3.66 -6.93 16.64
N PHE A 173 -3.53 -7.29 15.36
CA PHE A 173 -3.26 -6.34 14.28
C PHE A 173 -4.41 -5.34 14.13
N LYS A 174 -4.07 -4.10 13.77
CA LYS A 174 -5.03 -2.98 13.66
C LYS A 174 -5.29 -2.55 12.22
N LEU A 175 -4.35 -2.80 11.32
CA LEU A 175 -4.46 -2.51 9.90
C LEU A 175 -4.19 -3.77 9.09
N VAL A 176 -4.92 -3.93 7.98
CA VAL A 176 -4.69 -4.99 7.00
C VAL A 176 -4.71 -4.38 5.61
N ILE A 177 -3.70 -4.69 4.80
CA ILE A 177 -3.68 -4.32 3.38
C ILE A 177 -3.74 -5.57 2.50
N MET A 178 -4.38 -5.44 1.33
CA MET A 178 -4.49 -6.49 0.32
C MET A 178 -3.99 -5.95 -1.04
N PRO A 179 -2.68 -5.68 -1.15
CA PRO A 179 -2.15 -4.72 -2.12
C PRO A 179 -2.35 -5.13 -3.59
N VAL A 180 -2.44 -6.42 -3.89
CA VAL A 180 -2.48 -6.93 -5.27
C VAL A 180 -3.76 -7.70 -5.61
N SER A 181 -4.67 -7.91 -4.66
CA SER A 181 -5.85 -8.76 -4.85
C SER A 181 -6.74 -8.29 -6.02
N LEU A 182 -7.06 -6.99 -6.06
CA LEU A 182 -7.87 -6.41 -7.14
C LEU A 182 -7.12 -6.43 -8.48
N LEU A 183 -5.81 -6.17 -8.46
CA LEU A 183 -4.98 -6.21 -9.67
C LEU A 183 -4.94 -7.63 -10.26
N PHE A 184 -4.79 -8.66 -9.44
CA PHE A 184 -4.79 -10.06 -9.87
C PHE A 184 -6.15 -10.48 -10.43
N ALA A 185 -7.25 -10.10 -9.76
CA ALA A 185 -8.60 -10.38 -10.24
C ALA A 185 -8.87 -9.72 -11.61
N ALA A 186 -8.54 -8.43 -11.75
CA ALA A 186 -8.68 -7.72 -13.01
C ALA A 186 -7.80 -8.31 -14.12
N THR A 187 -6.55 -8.64 -13.81
CA THR A 187 -5.62 -9.26 -14.77
C THR A 187 -6.15 -10.60 -15.27
N HIS A 188 -6.69 -11.43 -14.38
CA HIS A 188 -7.27 -12.71 -14.75
C HIS A 188 -8.43 -12.55 -15.74
N SER A 189 -9.38 -11.66 -15.44
CA SER A 189 -10.53 -11.39 -16.32
C SER A 189 -10.09 -10.83 -17.69
N MET A 190 -9.13 -9.90 -17.70
CA MET A 190 -8.57 -9.36 -18.95
C MET A 190 -7.92 -10.46 -19.81
N LEU A 191 -7.15 -11.37 -19.21
CA LEU A 191 -6.50 -12.46 -19.94
C LEU A 191 -7.51 -13.45 -20.54
N GLN A 192 -8.60 -13.77 -19.82
CA GLN A 192 -9.65 -14.65 -20.33
C GLN A 192 -10.35 -14.04 -21.55
N LEU A 193 -10.68 -12.76 -21.49
CA LEU A 193 -11.28 -12.06 -22.62
C LEU A 193 -10.31 -11.98 -23.82
N LEU A 194 -9.03 -11.70 -23.58
CA LEU A 194 -8.02 -11.65 -24.64
C LEU A 194 -7.83 -13.01 -25.35
N GLU A 195 -7.88 -14.12 -24.62
CA GLU A 195 -7.78 -15.47 -25.21
C GLU A 195 -9.00 -15.78 -26.10
N LEU A 196 -10.19 -15.38 -25.67
CA LEU A 196 -11.42 -15.50 -26.45
C LEU A 196 -11.33 -14.70 -27.75
N LEU A 197 -10.87 -13.44 -27.68
CA LEU A 197 -10.69 -12.58 -28.85
C LEU A 197 -9.66 -13.14 -29.84
N LYS A 198 -8.56 -13.71 -29.32
CA LYS A 198 -7.52 -14.35 -30.13
C LYS A 198 -8.06 -15.53 -30.97
N GLN A 199 -9.11 -16.20 -30.49
CA GLN A 199 -9.78 -17.30 -31.20
C GLN A 199 -10.83 -16.82 -32.22
N GLY A 200 -10.95 -15.52 -32.45
CA GLY A 200 -11.92 -14.94 -33.39
C GLY A 200 -13.35 -14.85 -32.84
N GLN A 201 -13.54 -15.10 -31.55
CA GLN A 201 -14.81 -14.84 -30.89
C GLN A 201 -14.96 -13.33 -30.59
N VAL A 202 -16.18 -12.92 -30.25
CA VAL A 202 -16.53 -11.53 -29.94
C VAL A 202 -16.90 -11.38 -28.45
N PRO A 203 -16.80 -10.17 -27.86
CA PRO A 203 -16.99 -9.97 -26.42
C PRO A 203 -18.33 -10.44 -25.85
N THR A 204 -19.39 -10.57 -26.66
CA THR A 204 -20.71 -11.06 -26.20
C THR A 204 -20.64 -12.47 -25.60
N ALA A 205 -19.66 -13.29 -26.00
CA ALA A 205 -19.43 -14.61 -25.40
C ALA A 205 -18.86 -14.56 -23.96
N PHE A 206 -18.46 -13.38 -23.48
CA PHE A 206 -17.95 -13.13 -22.13
C PHE A 206 -18.85 -12.17 -21.32
N GLU A 207 -19.99 -11.76 -21.86
CA GLU A 207 -20.80 -10.66 -21.32
C GLU A 207 -21.27 -10.88 -19.87
N SER A 208 -21.61 -12.11 -19.49
CA SER A 208 -22.01 -12.45 -18.13
C SER A 208 -20.90 -12.28 -17.08
N GLN A 209 -19.65 -12.10 -17.50
CA GLN A 209 -18.49 -11.88 -16.65
C GLN A 209 -17.98 -10.42 -16.72
N MET A 210 -18.64 -9.56 -17.50
CA MET A 210 -18.29 -8.15 -17.64
C MET A 210 -19.24 -7.27 -16.82
N VAL A 211 -18.74 -6.08 -16.46
CA VAL A 211 -19.64 -5.00 -16.04
C VAL A 211 -20.44 -4.52 -17.24
N THR A 212 -21.74 -4.32 -17.05
CA THR A 212 -22.59 -3.72 -18.08
C THR A 212 -22.26 -2.24 -18.27
N PHE A 213 -22.64 -1.67 -19.42
CA PHE A 213 -22.46 -0.23 -19.65
C PHE A 213 -23.18 0.63 -18.60
N ALA A 214 -24.38 0.22 -18.19
CA ALA A 214 -25.14 0.92 -17.14
C ALA A 214 -24.39 0.89 -15.80
N GLN A 215 -23.91 -0.29 -15.36
CA GLN A 215 -23.13 -0.41 -14.13
C GLN A 215 -21.83 0.41 -14.19
N PHE A 216 -21.13 0.38 -15.33
CA PHE A 216 -19.89 1.14 -15.50
C PHE A 216 -20.14 2.65 -15.44
N THR A 217 -21.15 3.15 -16.17
CA THR A 217 -21.47 4.58 -16.22
C THR A 217 -21.99 5.12 -14.89
N ASP A 218 -22.78 4.34 -14.15
CA ASP A 218 -23.17 4.62 -12.77
C ASP A 218 -21.95 4.73 -11.86
N GLN A 219 -21.04 3.75 -11.95
CA GLN A 219 -19.83 3.71 -11.10
C GLN A 219 -18.86 4.87 -11.33
N ILE A 220 -18.74 5.40 -12.56
CA ILE A 220 -17.86 6.54 -12.87
C ILE A 220 -18.54 7.90 -12.70
N GLY A 221 -19.77 7.94 -12.19
CA GLY A 221 -20.49 9.16 -11.88
C GLY A 221 -21.10 9.89 -13.08
N LEU A 222 -21.43 9.15 -14.16
CA LEU A 222 -22.11 9.77 -15.32
C LEU A 222 -23.47 10.38 -14.98
N PRO A 223 -24.32 9.76 -14.12
CA PRO A 223 -25.61 10.37 -13.76
C PRO A 223 -25.47 11.77 -13.14
N GLU A 224 -24.45 12.00 -12.31
CA GLU A 224 -24.14 13.27 -11.68
C GLU A 224 -23.70 14.31 -12.70
N ILE A 225 -22.83 13.92 -13.64
CA ILE A 225 -22.40 14.80 -14.73
C ILE A 225 -23.59 15.21 -15.58
N GLN A 226 -24.45 14.26 -15.98
CA GLN A 226 -25.66 14.57 -16.75
C GLN A 226 -26.63 15.49 -15.98
N ALA A 227 -26.72 15.34 -14.65
CA ALA A 227 -27.49 16.25 -13.82
C ALA A 227 -26.90 17.67 -13.79
N LEU A 228 -25.56 17.78 -13.75
CA LEU A 228 -24.86 19.07 -13.84
C LEU A 228 -25.03 19.70 -15.23
N GLU A 229 -24.92 18.92 -16.31
CA GLU A 229 -25.16 19.38 -17.69
C GLU A 229 -26.56 19.99 -17.81
N ARG A 230 -27.60 19.27 -17.35
CA ARG A 230 -28.97 19.79 -17.29
C ARG A 230 -29.09 21.05 -16.43
N ARG A 231 -28.47 21.06 -15.25
CA ARG A 231 -28.51 22.20 -14.32
C ARG A 231 -27.88 23.46 -14.91
N TYR A 232 -26.82 23.30 -15.70
CA TYR A 232 -26.06 24.41 -16.26
C TYR A 232 -26.33 24.67 -17.76
N GLY A 233 -27.35 24.02 -18.32
CA GLY A 233 -27.80 24.27 -19.70
C GLY A 233 -26.82 23.79 -20.78
N VAL A 234 -25.96 22.81 -20.45
CA VAL A 234 -25.13 22.12 -21.45
C VAL A 234 -26.02 21.10 -22.13
N ASN A 235 -26.58 21.47 -23.28
CA ASN A 235 -27.36 20.55 -24.10
C ASN A 235 -26.40 19.67 -24.91
N SER A 236 -26.39 18.37 -24.61
CA SER A 236 -25.84 17.32 -25.48
C SER A 236 -26.81 16.95 -26.60
#